data_AF-A0A448ZLI8-F1
#
_entry.id   AF-A0A448ZLI8-F1
#
_cell.length_a   1.000
_cell.length_b   1.000
_cell.length_c   1.000
_cell.angle_alpha   90.00
_cell.angle_beta   90.00
_cell.angle_gamma   90.00
#
_symmetry.space_group_name_H-M   'P 1'
#
loop_
_entity.id
_entity.type
_entity.pdbx_description
1 polymer ?
#
loop_
_entity_poly.entity_id
_entity_poly.type
_entity_poly.pdbx_seq_one_letter_code
_entity_poly.pdbx_strand_id
1 'polypeptide(L)'
;MKLAILSSLVAGTAAFVGPQKAQTSTALSAQKFKAKLAYVPCISVEDLPAPGSATSGVAGGLAICIAVDPKGSVYALGDKCPPVNQPLSFGKVNADGTIQDPVLGTKFSLKTGEVVGKWCPSGIGKLIGGAFSPIGVPTYPVKKSGKNIDVQVDVNAKFNFEAQYWTGILDAQGKSDGKYY
;
A
#
# COMPACT_ATOMS: atom_id res chain seq x y z
N MET A 1 63.27 59.44 25.22
CA MET A 1 62.28 58.66 24.44
C MET A 1 61.35 57.98 25.42
N LYS A 2 60.07 58.38 25.41
CA LYS A 2 59.01 57.95 26.31
C LYS A 2 58.31 56.74 25.70
N LEU A 3 57.93 55.73 26.48
CA LEU A 3 56.63 55.06 26.31
C LEU A 3 56.30 54.30 27.60
N ALA A 4 55.25 54.78 28.29
CA ALA A 4 54.68 54.18 29.48
C ALA A 4 53.68 53.09 29.06
N ILE A 5 53.75 51.97 29.76
CA ILE A 5 52.83 50.83 29.63
C ILE A 5 51.58 51.19 30.43
N LEU A 6 50.41 51.28 29.78
CA LEU A 6 49.12 51.40 30.45
C LEU A 6 48.27 50.17 30.14
N SER A 7 47.98 49.41 31.20
CA SER A 7 47.08 48.27 31.24
C SER A 7 45.63 48.75 31.15
N SER A 8 44.81 48.18 30.25
CA SER A 8 43.37 48.40 30.18
C SER A 8 42.63 47.12 30.55
N LEU A 9 41.86 47.20 31.64
CA LEU A 9 41.04 46.12 32.19
C LEU A 9 39.58 46.32 31.75
N VAL A 10 39.08 45.34 30.99
CA VAL A 10 37.73 44.74 30.91
C VAL A 10 36.47 45.61 31.13
N ALA A 11 35.59 45.60 30.13
CA ALA A 11 34.14 45.42 30.29
C ALA A 11 33.70 44.45 29.15
N GLY A 12 33.14 43.27 29.37
CA GLY A 12 32.15 42.90 30.38
C GLY A 12 30.73 42.94 29.79
N THR A 13 30.48 42.29 28.66
CA THR A 13 29.11 42.00 28.21
C THR A 13 28.90 40.49 28.13
N ALA A 14 28.31 39.96 29.20
CA ALA A 14 27.70 38.63 29.18
C ALA A 14 26.50 38.70 28.21
N ALA A 15 26.70 38.27 26.96
CA ALA A 15 25.59 37.90 26.11
C ALA A 15 25.07 36.56 26.64
N PHE A 16 24.06 36.62 27.51
CA PHE A 16 23.27 35.46 27.88
C PHE A 16 22.77 34.82 26.58
N VAL A 17 23.30 33.64 26.25
CA VAL A 17 22.71 32.76 25.25
C VAL A 17 21.33 32.41 25.81
N GLY A 18 20.29 33.05 25.27
CA GLY A 18 18.91 32.73 25.61
C GLY A 18 18.67 31.23 25.41
N PRO A 19 17.70 30.63 26.11
CA PRO A 19 17.49 29.19 26.02
C PRO A 19 17.27 28.84 24.55
N GLN A 20 18.23 28.13 23.96
CA GLN A 20 17.99 27.40 22.73
C GLN A 20 16.88 26.43 23.09
N LYS A 21 15.64 26.79 22.71
CA LYS A 21 14.60 25.78 22.56
C LYS A 21 15.21 24.77 21.60
N ALA A 22 15.67 23.64 22.14
CA ALA A 22 15.82 22.46 21.33
C ALA A 22 14.43 22.25 20.74
N GLN A 23 14.22 22.72 19.52
CA GLN A 23 13.10 22.29 18.73
C GLN A 23 13.39 20.82 18.48
N THR A 24 12.97 19.96 19.40
CA THR A 24 12.68 18.58 19.10
C THR A 24 11.51 18.65 18.14
N SER A 25 11.82 18.93 16.87
CA SER A 25 10.89 18.69 15.80
C SER A 25 10.78 17.17 15.72
N THR A 26 9.87 16.61 16.50
CA THR A 26 9.11 15.43 16.07
C THR A 26 8.18 15.86 14.92
N ALA A 27 8.76 16.53 13.91
CA ALA A 27 8.18 16.59 12.59
C ALA A 27 8.35 15.18 12.06
N LEU A 28 7.39 14.31 12.42
CA LEU A 28 7.09 13.04 11.79
C LEU A 28 6.56 13.34 10.38
N SER A 29 7.37 14.02 9.57
CA SER A 29 7.32 13.87 8.13
C SER A 29 7.63 12.40 7.91
N ALA A 30 6.61 11.56 7.89
CA ALA A 30 6.75 10.15 7.67
C ALA A 30 7.33 9.99 6.27
N GLN A 31 8.66 9.94 6.21
CA GLN A 31 9.42 9.86 4.99
C GLN A 31 8.90 8.61 4.27
N LYS A 32 8.46 8.76 3.01
CA LYS A 32 7.99 7.60 2.22
C LYS A 32 9.06 6.52 2.31
N PHE A 33 8.71 5.40 2.93
CA PHE A 33 9.59 4.26 3.07
C PHE A 33 9.86 3.72 1.67
N LYS A 34 11.13 3.47 1.34
CA LYS A 34 11.49 2.83 0.08
C LYS A 34 10.79 1.48 -0.02
N ALA A 35 10.24 1.16 -1.18
CA ALA A 35 9.61 -0.14 -1.41
C ALA A 35 10.58 -1.28 -1.06
N LYS A 36 10.11 -2.22 -0.26
CA LYS A 36 10.85 -3.41 0.15
C LYS A 36 10.04 -4.64 -0.24
N LEU A 37 10.33 -5.17 -1.42
CA LEU A 37 9.70 -6.39 -1.91
C LEU A 37 10.23 -7.59 -1.13
N ALA A 38 9.34 -8.32 -0.47
CA ALA A 38 9.65 -9.57 0.20
C ALA A 38 8.55 -10.59 -0.04
N TYR A 39 8.94 -11.86 -0.07
CA TYR A 39 7.97 -12.95 -0.07
C TYR A 39 7.48 -13.18 1.35
N VAL A 40 6.18 -13.05 1.53
CA VAL A 40 5.51 -13.21 2.82
C VAL A 40 4.53 -14.37 2.71
N PRO A 41 4.45 -15.27 3.70
CA PRO A 41 3.47 -16.35 3.70
C PRO A 41 2.05 -15.76 3.63
N CYS A 42 1.21 -16.33 2.76
CA CYS A 42 -0.15 -15.87 2.54
C CYS A 42 -1.19 -16.89 3.00
N ILE A 43 -1.08 -18.13 2.51
CA ILE A 43 -1.92 -19.27 2.91
C ILE A 43 -1.08 -20.54 3.02
N SER A 44 -1.58 -21.56 3.71
CA SER A 44 -0.98 -22.89 3.72
C SER A 44 -1.26 -23.61 2.40
N VAL A 45 -0.40 -24.55 2.00
CA VAL A 45 -0.62 -25.37 0.79
C VAL A 45 -1.87 -26.26 0.92
N GLU A 46 -2.25 -26.62 2.15
CA GLU A 46 -3.48 -27.37 2.43
C GLU A 46 -4.76 -26.53 2.29
N ASP A 47 -4.65 -25.21 2.41
CA ASP A 47 -5.76 -24.27 2.26
C ASP A 47 -5.92 -23.80 0.80
N LEU A 48 -5.17 -24.39 -0.14
CA LEU A 48 -5.31 -24.07 -1.55
C LEU A 48 -6.73 -24.43 -2.02
N PRO A 49 -7.41 -23.51 -2.73
CA PRO A 49 -8.74 -23.77 -3.23
C PRO A 49 -8.69 -24.81 -4.36
N ALA A 50 -9.82 -25.46 -4.62
CA ALA A 50 -9.91 -26.41 -5.71
C ALA A 50 -9.64 -25.74 -7.07
N PRO A 51 -9.14 -26.48 -8.08
CA PRO A 51 -8.97 -25.93 -9.43
C PRO A 51 -10.25 -25.28 -9.97
N GLY A 52 -10.13 -24.06 -10.53
CA GLY A 52 -11.27 -23.27 -10.98
C GLY A 52 -11.90 -22.38 -9.90
N SER A 53 -11.31 -22.31 -8.70
CA SER A 53 -11.79 -21.47 -7.60
C SER A 53 -10.67 -20.63 -6.98
N ALA A 54 -11.05 -19.70 -6.11
CA ALA A 54 -10.16 -18.79 -5.44
C ALA A 54 -10.44 -18.76 -3.93
N THR A 55 -9.46 -18.31 -3.16
CA THR A 55 -9.58 -18.08 -1.72
C THR A 55 -8.88 -16.77 -1.35
N SER A 56 -9.19 -16.23 -0.18
CA SER A 56 -8.55 -15.02 0.35
C SER A 56 -7.43 -15.39 1.32
N GLY A 57 -6.36 -14.62 1.29
CA GLY A 57 -5.27 -14.67 2.25
C GLY A 57 -4.73 -13.27 2.52
N VAL A 58 -3.84 -13.17 3.51
CA VAL A 58 -3.22 -11.89 3.87
C VAL A 58 -1.71 -12.02 3.74
N ALA A 59 -1.09 -11.13 2.97
CA ALA A 59 0.36 -11.04 2.85
C ALA A 59 0.81 -9.59 2.99
N GLY A 60 1.69 -9.30 3.96
CA GLY A 60 2.22 -7.95 4.18
C GLY A 60 1.15 -6.89 4.49
N GLY A 61 0.01 -7.29 5.08
CA GLY A 61 -1.11 -6.39 5.36
C GLY A 61 -2.02 -6.10 4.15
N LEU A 62 -1.77 -6.74 3.00
CA LEU A 62 -2.64 -6.68 1.83
C LEU A 62 -3.56 -7.91 1.80
N ALA A 63 -4.82 -7.70 1.41
CA ALA A 63 -5.75 -8.78 1.11
C ALA A 63 -5.44 -9.30 -0.31
N ILE A 64 -5.10 -10.59 -0.39
CA ILE A 64 -4.67 -11.26 -1.62
C ILE A 64 -5.68 -12.34 -1.97
N CYS A 65 -6.15 -12.32 -3.21
CA CYS A 65 -6.90 -13.40 -3.82
C CYS A 65 -5.91 -14.43 -4.39
N ILE A 66 -5.91 -15.64 -3.84
CA ILE A 66 -5.18 -16.78 -4.37
C ILE A 66 -6.13 -17.58 -5.27
N ALA A 67 -5.86 -17.55 -6.57
CA ALA A 67 -6.65 -18.22 -7.58
C ALA A 67 -5.91 -19.45 -8.11
N VAL A 68 -6.63 -20.57 -8.25
CA VAL A 68 -6.11 -21.78 -8.89
C VAL A 68 -6.84 -21.97 -10.21
N ASP A 69 -6.10 -21.93 -11.31
CA ASP A 69 -6.70 -22.17 -12.62
C ASP A 69 -7.17 -23.64 -12.75
N PRO A 70 -8.04 -23.96 -13.73
CA PRO A 70 -8.45 -25.35 -13.95
C PRO A 70 -7.31 -26.32 -14.30
N LYS A 71 -6.11 -25.81 -14.60
CA LYS A 71 -4.89 -26.61 -14.86
C LYS A 71 -4.05 -26.83 -13.60
N GLY A 72 -4.43 -26.25 -12.45
CA GLY A 72 -3.72 -26.34 -11.17
C GLY A 72 -2.62 -25.30 -10.95
N SER A 73 -2.47 -24.32 -11.84
CA SER A 73 -1.52 -23.21 -11.68
C SER A 73 -2.06 -22.18 -10.68
N VAL A 74 -1.20 -21.73 -9.77
CA VAL A 74 -1.55 -20.79 -8.70
C VAL A 74 -1.18 -19.36 -9.11
N TYR A 75 -2.08 -18.42 -8.86
CA TYR A 75 -1.92 -17.00 -9.13
C TYR A 75 -2.32 -16.19 -7.89
N ALA A 76 -1.70 -15.01 -7.72
CA ALA A 76 -2.07 -14.07 -6.67
C ALA A 76 -2.46 -12.72 -7.27
N LEU A 77 -3.62 -12.22 -6.89
CA LEU A 77 -4.18 -10.95 -7.31
C LEU A 77 -4.62 -10.13 -6.08
N GLY A 78 -4.82 -8.83 -6.24
CA GLY A 78 -5.47 -8.03 -5.21
C GLY A 78 -6.90 -8.51 -4.99
N ASP A 79 -7.30 -8.71 -3.73
CA ASP A 79 -8.62 -9.24 -3.40
C ASP A 79 -9.76 -8.21 -3.51
N LYS A 80 -9.44 -6.96 -3.84
CA LYS A 80 -10.42 -5.88 -4.00
C LYS A 80 -10.67 -5.61 -5.47
N CYS A 81 -11.83 -6.02 -5.97
CA CYS A 81 -12.21 -5.76 -7.35
C CYS A 81 -12.67 -4.29 -7.53
N PRO A 82 -12.15 -3.56 -8.52
CA PRO A 82 -12.66 -2.23 -8.83
C PRO A 82 -14.03 -2.30 -9.52
N PRO A 83 -14.86 -1.25 -9.46
CA PRO A 83 -14.62 0.01 -8.74
C PRO A 83 -15.10 0.00 -7.28
N VAL A 84 -15.84 -1.02 -6.84
CA VAL A 84 -16.55 -1.04 -5.54
C VAL A 84 -15.83 -1.81 -4.43
N ASN A 85 -14.62 -2.33 -4.70
CA ASN A 85 -13.78 -3.08 -3.75
C ASN A 85 -14.44 -4.35 -3.18
N GLN A 86 -15.22 -5.07 -3.99
CA GLN A 86 -15.78 -6.35 -3.55
C GLN A 86 -14.69 -7.45 -3.53
N PRO A 87 -14.85 -8.46 -2.67
CA PRO A 87 -13.92 -9.59 -2.56
C PRO A 87 -13.87 -10.41 -3.85
N LEU A 88 -12.73 -10.36 -4.55
CA LEU A 88 -12.48 -11.12 -5.78
C LEU A 88 -12.30 -12.63 -5.51
N SER A 89 -11.93 -13.00 -4.30
CA SER A 89 -11.79 -14.39 -3.81
C SER A 89 -13.08 -15.20 -3.87
N PHE A 90 -14.26 -14.57 -3.89
CA PHE A 90 -15.53 -15.26 -4.16
C PHE A 90 -15.85 -15.37 -5.66
N GLY A 91 -14.95 -14.89 -6.52
CA GLY A 91 -15.06 -14.96 -7.96
C GLY A 91 -14.84 -16.35 -8.53
N LYS A 92 -15.25 -16.54 -9.78
CA LYS A 92 -15.06 -17.78 -10.51
C LYS A 92 -13.79 -17.72 -11.36
N VAL A 93 -12.92 -18.72 -11.25
CA VAL A 93 -11.74 -18.84 -12.11
C VAL A 93 -12.10 -19.61 -13.38
N ASN A 94 -11.86 -19.00 -14.52
CA ASN A 94 -12.24 -19.50 -15.84
C ASN A 94 -11.06 -20.20 -16.52
N ALA A 95 -11.38 -21.12 -17.45
CA ALA A 95 -10.37 -21.83 -18.24
C ALA A 95 -9.63 -20.94 -19.26
N ASP A 96 -10.16 -19.75 -19.55
CA ASP A 96 -9.53 -18.73 -20.42
C ASP A 96 -8.39 -17.96 -19.72
N GLY A 97 -8.03 -18.33 -18.49
CA GLY A 97 -6.98 -17.66 -17.72
C GLY A 97 -7.45 -16.36 -17.07
N THR A 98 -8.75 -16.22 -16.82
CA THR A 98 -9.34 -15.07 -16.13
C THR A 98 -10.04 -15.45 -14.84
N ILE A 99 -10.20 -14.49 -13.93
CA ILE A 99 -11.10 -14.58 -12.78
C ILE A 99 -12.22 -13.56 -12.95
N GLN A 100 -13.45 -13.98 -12.69
CA GLN A 100 -14.64 -13.14 -12.81
C GLN A 100 -15.09 -12.62 -11.45
N ASP A 101 -15.26 -11.29 -11.37
CA ASP A 101 -15.89 -10.63 -10.22
C ASP A 101 -17.32 -11.17 -10.01
N PRO A 102 -17.67 -11.64 -8.79
CA PRO A 102 -18.96 -12.27 -8.52
C PRO A 102 -20.17 -11.35 -8.71
N VAL A 103 -20.01 -10.02 -8.64
CA VAL A 103 -21.17 -9.10 -8.66
C VAL A 103 -21.28 -8.35 -9.98
N LEU A 104 -20.24 -7.60 -10.38
CA LEU A 104 -20.28 -6.79 -11.61
C LEU A 104 -19.92 -7.61 -12.85
N GLY A 105 -19.35 -8.80 -12.67
CA GLY A 105 -19.09 -9.76 -13.74
C GLY A 105 -17.87 -9.41 -14.58
N THR A 106 -17.10 -8.39 -14.20
CA THR A 106 -15.84 -8.02 -14.86
C THR A 106 -14.86 -9.18 -14.77
N LYS A 107 -14.18 -9.49 -15.87
CA LYS A 107 -13.11 -10.50 -15.88
C LYS A 107 -11.75 -9.82 -15.79
N PHE A 108 -10.87 -10.41 -15.00
CA PHE A 108 -9.48 -9.97 -14.87
C PHE A 108 -8.54 -11.09 -15.29
N SER A 109 -7.49 -10.75 -16.01
CA SER A 109 -6.41 -11.67 -16.37
C SER A 109 -5.70 -12.18 -15.12
N LEU A 110 -5.53 -13.51 -14.97
CA LEU A 110 -4.77 -14.09 -13.85
C LEU A 110 -3.29 -13.70 -13.87
N LYS A 111 -2.75 -13.35 -15.05
CA LYS A 111 -1.33 -13.05 -15.25
C LYS A 111 -1.02 -11.56 -15.11
N THR A 112 -1.86 -10.71 -15.70
CA THR A 112 -1.61 -9.27 -15.79
C THR A 112 -2.50 -8.47 -14.85
N GLY A 113 -3.65 -9.03 -14.44
CA GLY A 113 -4.66 -8.34 -13.64
C GLY A 113 -5.51 -7.35 -14.44
N GLU A 114 -5.24 -7.20 -15.73
CA GLU A 114 -5.96 -6.31 -16.63
C GLU A 114 -7.39 -6.81 -16.89
N VAL A 115 -8.28 -5.86 -17.21
CA VAL A 115 -9.66 -6.17 -17.58
C VAL A 115 -9.68 -6.90 -18.92
N VAL A 116 -10.34 -8.05 -18.96
CA VAL A 116 -10.52 -8.85 -20.16
C VAL A 116 -12.00 -8.82 -20.57
N GLY A 117 -12.28 -8.29 -21.75
CA GLY A 117 -13.64 -8.20 -22.28
C GLY A 117 -14.42 -7.00 -21.74
N LYS A 118 -15.69 -7.21 -21.38
CA LYS A 118 -16.60 -6.12 -21.01
C LYS A 118 -16.35 -5.67 -19.57
N TRP A 119 -16.34 -4.35 -19.38
CA TRP A 119 -16.29 -3.71 -18.07
C TRP A 119 -17.68 -3.68 -17.41
N CYS A 120 -17.78 -4.21 -16.19
CA CYS A 120 -19.01 -4.28 -15.40
C CYS A 120 -20.25 -4.77 -16.18
N PRO A 121 -20.20 -5.95 -16.85
CA PRO A 121 -21.27 -6.40 -17.74
C PRO A 121 -22.60 -6.74 -17.05
N SER A 122 -22.60 -7.03 -15.74
CA SER A 122 -23.81 -7.34 -14.97
C SER A 122 -24.79 -6.16 -14.94
N GLY A 123 -26.09 -6.43 -14.77
CA GLY A 123 -27.17 -5.43 -14.84
C GLY A 123 -26.86 -4.08 -14.18
N ILE A 124 -26.72 -4.05 -12.85
CA ILE A 124 -26.33 -2.83 -12.09
C ILE A 124 -24.95 -2.29 -12.51
N GLY A 125 -24.07 -3.17 -12.96
CA GLY A 125 -22.74 -2.86 -13.45
C GLY A 125 -22.73 -2.00 -14.71
N LYS A 126 -23.76 -2.06 -15.57
CA LYS A 126 -23.81 -1.21 -16.79
C LYS A 126 -23.94 0.27 -16.46
N LEU A 127 -24.63 0.61 -15.37
CA LEU A 127 -24.77 2.00 -14.93
C LEU A 127 -23.50 2.48 -14.22
N ILE A 128 -22.94 1.65 -13.34
CA ILE A 128 -21.70 1.95 -12.60
C ILE A 128 -20.50 2.02 -13.56
N GLY A 129 -20.39 1.09 -14.49
CA GLY A 129 -19.31 1.02 -15.48
C GLY A 129 -19.29 2.17 -16.47
N GLY A 130 -20.40 2.91 -16.64
CA GLY A 130 -20.41 4.15 -17.41
C GLY A 130 -19.79 5.34 -16.67
N ALA A 131 -19.74 5.29 -15.32
CA ALA A 131 -19.18 6.36 -14.49
C ALA A 131 -17.67 6.18 -14.21
N PHE A 132 -17.15 4.95 -14.32
CA PHE A 132 -15.76 4.63 -14.00
C PHE A 132 -15.03 4.03 -15.20
N SER A 133 -13.81 4.50 -15.44
CA SER A 133 -12.95 3.88 -16.46
C SER A 133 -12.49 2.48 -16.03
N PRO A 134 -12.33 1.55 -16.98
CA PRO A 134 -11.79 0.22 -16.69
C PRO A 134 -10.42 0.31 -16.02
N ILE A 135 -10.27 -0.39 -14.90
CA ILE A 135 -9.03 -0.50 -14.15
C ILE A 135 -8.85 -1.95 -13.69
N GLY A 136 -7.63 -2.46 -13.84
CA GLY A 136 -7.27 -3.82 -13.45
C GLY A 136 -7.05 -3.97 -11.93
N VAL A 137 -6.79 -5.20 -11.53
CA VAL A 137 -6.33 -5.55 -10.18
C VAL A 137 -4.80 -5.73 -10.18
N PRO A 138 -4.11 -5.43 -9.08
CA PRO A 138 -2.69 -5.74 -8.98
C PRO A 138 -2.47 -7.26 -9.00
N THR A 139 -1.38 -7.70 -9.60
CA THR A 139 -0.91 -9.09 -9.57
C THR A 139 0.37 -9.18 -8.77
N TYR A 140 0.58 -10.33 -8.14
CA TYR A 140 1.72 -10.55 -7.26
C TYR A 140 2.42 -11.87 -7.62
N PRO A 141 3.76 -11.88 -7.73
CA PRO A 141 4.51 -13.12 -7.88
C PRO A 141 4.27 -14.07 -6.71
N VAL A 142 4.05 -15.35 -7.03
CA VAL A 142 3.86 -16.42 -6.05
C VAL A 142 5.03 -17.39 -6.06
N LYS A 143 5.34 -17.97 -4.90
CA LYS A 143 6.22 -19.13 -4.79
C LYS A 143 5.74 -20.07 -3.71
N LYS A 144 6.04 -21.35 -3.84
CA LYS A 144 5.84 -22.34 -2.77
C LYS A 144 7.08 -22.39 -1.87
N SER A 145 6.89 -22.20 -0.57
CA SER A 145 7.95 -22.29 0.44
C SER A 145 7.56 -23.31 1.51
N GLY A 146 8.07 -24.54 1.38
CA GLY A 146 7.73 -25.62 2.32
C GLY A 146 6.23 -25.92 2.34
N LYS A 147 5.58 -25.57 3.45
CA LYS A 147 4.14 -25.76 3.69
C LYS A 147 3.26 -24.55 3.32
N ASN A 148 3.85 -23.45 2.87
CA ASN A 148 3.12 -22.22 2.58
C ASN A 148 3.20 -21.82 1.10
N ILE A 149 2.19 -21.08 0.66
CA ILE A 149 2.24 -20.25 -0.54
C ILE A 149 2.63 -18.85 -0.11
N ASP A 150 3.80 -18.41 -0.56
CA ASP A 150 4.30 -17.06 -0.31
C ASP A 150 3.98 -16.15 -1.49
N VAL A 151 3.66 -14.90 -1.19
CA VAL A 151 3.36 -13.86 -2.17
C VAL A 151 4.38 -12.74 -2.01
N GLN A 152 4.94 -12.27 -3.12
CA GLN A 152 5.85 -11.13 -3.11
C GLN A 152 5.05 -9.84 -2.98
N VAL A 153 5.21 -9.16 -1.84
CA VAL A 153 4.54 -7.89 -1.54
C VAL A 153 5.56 -6.86 -1.06
N ASP A 154 5.24 -5.58 -1.23
CA ASP A 154 5.99 -4.52 -0.58
C ASP A 154 5.59 -4.46 0.90
N VAL A 155 6.48 -4.93 1.79
CA VAL A 155 6.20 -4.93 3.24
C VAL A 155 6.12 -3.53 3.83
N ASN A 156 6.60 -2.53 3.09
CA ASN A 156 6.49 -1.12 3.47
C ASN A 156 5.20 -0.46 2.95
N ALA A 157 4.38 -1.17 2.16
CA ALA A 157 3.14 -0.61 1.61
C ALA A 157 2.17 -0.13 2.71
N LYS A 158 2.02 -0.89 3.79
CA LYS A 158 1.18 -0.51 4.95
C LYS A 158 1.70 0.76 5.63
N PHE A 159 3.00 0.83 5.89
CA PHE A 159 3.61 2.01 6.50
C PHE A 159 3.49 3.25 5.61
N ASN A 160 3.64 3.08 4.29
CA ASN A 160 3.44 4.15 3.32
C ASN A 160 1.97 4.61 3.24
N PHE A 161 1.02 3.69 3.32
CA PHE A 161 -0.40 4.02 3.37
C PHE A 161 -0.78 4.78 4.65
N GLU A 162 -0.31 4.30 5.81
CA GLU A 162 -0.59 4.93 7.12
C GLU A 162 0.10 6.28 7.28
N ALA A 163 1.29 6.46 6.70
CA ALA A 163 2.00 7.74 6.67
C ALA A 163 1.13 8.86 6.08
N GLN A 164 0.39 8.59 4.99
CA GLN A 164 -0.50 9.57 4.37
C GLN A 164 -1.73 9.92 5.22
N TYR A 165 -2.23 8.96 6.00
CA TYR A 165 -3.35 9.18 6.91
C TYR A 165 -2.96 10.15 8.03
N TRP A 166 -1.77 9.96 8.61
CA TRP A 166 -1.27 10.84 9.67
C TRP A 166 -0.92 12.24 9.18
N THR A 167 -0.36 12.39 7.97
CA THR A 167 -0.14 13.73 7.39
C THR A 167 -1.45 14.49 7.22
N GLY A 168 -2.52 13.83 6.71
CA GLY A 168 -3.82 14.48 6.52
C GLY A 168 -4.50 14.92 7.81
N ILE A 169 -4.42 14.11 8.88
CA ILE A 169 -4.96 14.50 10.21
C ILE A 169 -4.17 15.66 10.82
N LEU A 170 -2.85 15.70 10.62
CA LEU A 170 -2.00 16.77 11.15
C LEU A 170 -2.12 18.07 10.36
N ASP A 171 -2.29 17.98 9.04
CA ASP A 171 -2.67 19.11 8.16
C ASP A 171 -4.04 19.68 8.59
N ALA A 172 -5.04 18.80 8.82
CA ALA A 172 -6.37 19.21 9.26
C ALA A 172 -6.40 19.85 10.66
N GLN A 173 -5.38 19.64 11.49
CA GLN A 173 -5.21 20.28 12.80
C GLN A 173 -4.30 21.52 12.76
N GLY A 174 -3.81 21.95 11.59
CA GLY A 174 -2.90 23.09 11.43
C GLY A 174 -1.51 22.86 12.04
N LYS A 175 -1.12 21.61 12.28
CA LYS A 175 0.13 21.25 12.98
C LYS A 175 1.26 20.84 12.04
N SER A 176 1.00 20.77 10.74
CA SER A 176 1.92 20.24 9.74
C SER A 176 2.77 21.32 9.06
N ASP A 177 2.22 22.52 8.84
CA ASP A 177 2.88 23.64 8.15
C ASP A 177 3.12 24.87 9.03
N GLY A 178 2.63 24.86 10.28
CA GLY A 178 2.90 25.92 11.26
C GLY A 178 2.32 27.29 10.90
N LYS A 179 1.38 27.38 9.94
CA LYS A 179 0.68 28.63 9.60
C LYS A 179 -0.66 28.66 10.30
N TYR A 180 -0.68 29.35 11.44
CA TYR A 180 -1.91 29.71 12.15
C TYR A 180 -2.64 30.83 11.37
N TYR A 181 -3.93 30.64 11.11
CA TYR A 181 -4.91 31.73 10.96
C TYR A 181 -5.83 31.70 12.19
#